data_AF-A0A7S1XU94-F1
#
_entry.id   AF-A0A7S1XU94-F1
#
_cell.length_a   1.000
_cell.length_b   1.000
_cell.length_c   1.000
_cell.angle_alpha   90.00
_cell.angle_beta   90.00
_cell.angle_gamma   90.00
#
_symmetry.space_group_name_H-M   'P 1'
#
loop_
_entity.id
_entity.type
_entity.pdbx_description
1 polymer ?
#
loop_
_entity_poly.entity_id
_entity_poly.type
_entity_poly.pdbx_seq_one_letter_code
_entity_poly.pdbx_strand_id
1 'polypeptide(L)'
;LTLTLTLTLTLTQCLITASARAATAAAAAAVSVAAAAPEANANDGGKRKGDKQSSRFQSYHDVTDEAFDEIKDQFGLKDEFTKDMLVTVSESCRTINLIPPVVRRYVVNSVKVSSRMLKTVFMGVKVFDRNPKTKAACQFRLSQEGLPAMLPYVTRRVLRVGVEDFARICRGG
;
A
#
# COMPACT_ATOMS: atom_id res chain seq x y z
N LEU A 1 -31.47 36.31 8.16
CA LEU A 1 -30.82 35.14 8.81
C LEU A 1 -30.86 33.85 7.98
N THR A 2 -31.82 33.68 7.06
CA THR A 2 -31.96 32.45 6.24
C THR A 2 -30.95 32.35 5.07
N LEU A 3 -30.50 33.48 4.53
CA LEU A 3 -29.61 33.54 3.37
C LEU A 3 -28.14 33.26 3.70
N THR A 4 -27.70 33.59 4.92
CA THR A 4 -26.33 33.32 5.40
C THR A 4 -26.13 31.85 5.79
N LEU A 5 -27.18 31.20 6.29
CA LEU A 5 -27.14 29.80 6.74
C LEU A 5 -27.15 28.80 5.57
N THR A 6 -27.79 29.15 4.46
CA THR A 6 -27.79 28.33 3.23
C THR A 6 -26.47 28.41 2.46
N LEU A 7 -25.79 29.56 2.50
CA LEU A 7 -24.47 29.73 1.86
C LEU A 7 -23.36 28.95 2.59
N THR A 8 -23.41 28.91 3.93
CA THR A 8 -22.41 28.17 4.72
C THR A 8 -22.58 26.66 4.59
N LEU A 9 -23.82 26.16 4.54
CA LEU A 9 -24.13 24.74 4.31
C LEU A 9 -23.71 24.27 2.91
N THR A 10 -23.94 25.08 1.88
CA THR A 10 -23.54 24.73 0.50
C THR A 10 -22.01 24.73 0.33
N LEU A 11 -21.30 25.69 0.93
CA LEU A 11 -19.82 25.74 0.90
C LEU A 11 -19.19 24.56 1.65
N THR A 12 -19.71 24.18 2.81
CA THR A 12 -19.21 23.01 3.56
C THR A 12 -19.49 21.70 2.82
N GLN A 13 -20.66 21.56 2.21
CA GLN A 13 -20.99 20.36 1.43
C GLN A 13 -20.15 20.23 0.15
N CYS A 14 -19.74 21.35 -0.47
CA CYS A 14 -18.85 21.37 -1.62
C CYS A 14 -17.39 21.00 -1.24
N LEU A 15 -16.89 21.45 -0.09
CA LEU A 15 -15.56 21.08 0.41
C LEU A 15 -15.46 19.59 0.77
N ILE A 16 -16.52 19.03 1.37
CA ILE A 16 -16.59 17.60 1.71
C ILE A 16 -16.60 16.74 0.44
N THR A 17 -17.39 17.12 -0.58
CA THR A 17 -17.44 16.37 -1.85
C THR A 17 -16.17 16.51 -2.69
N ALA A 18 -15.48 17.65 -2.65
CA ALA A 18 -14.19 17.82 -3.33
C ALA A 18 -13.09 16.91 -2.74
N SER A 19 -13.03 16.79 -1.41
CA SER A 19 -12.09 15.89 -0.73
C SER A 19 -12.35 14.41 -1.05
N ALA A 20 -13.62 13.99 -1.06
CA ALA A 20 -14.01 12.62 -1.41
C ALA A 20 -13.68 12.24 -2.86
N ARG A 21 -13.75 13.20 -3.79
CA ARG A 21 -13.46 12.99 -5.21
C ARG A 21 -11.96 12.90 -5.51
N ALA A 22 -11.13 13.61 -4.75
CA ALA A 22 -9.68 13.48 -4.83
C ALA A 22 -9.19 12.10 -4.35
N ALA A 23 -9.80 11.57 -3.28
CA ALA A 23 -9.46 10.24 -2.75
C ALA A 23 -9.87 9.10 -3.70
N THR A 24 -10.99 9.24 -4.41
CA THR A 24 -11.49 8.19 -5.34
C THR A 24 -10.78 8.21 -6.70
N ALA A 25 -10.24 9.35 -7.15
CA ALA A 25 -9.48 9.43 -8.40
C ALA A 25 -8.10 8.75 -8.32
N ALA A 26 -7.44 8.78 -7.16
CA ALA A 26 -6.10 8.17 -7.00
C ALA A 26 -6.14 6.62 -7.00
N ALA A 27 -7.27 6.01 -6.61
CA ALA A 27 -7.40 4.55 -6.53
C ALA A 27 -7.62 3.85 -7.89
N ALA A 28 -7.94 4.60 -8.96
CA ALA A 28 -8.35 4.02 -10.25
C ALA A 28 -7.18 3.72 -11.21
N ALA A 29 -5.94 4.13 -10.91
CA ALA A 29 -4.88 4.22 -11.92
C ALA A 29 -3.94 3.02 -12.07
N ALA A 30 -4.09 1.91 -11.32
CA ALA A 30 -3.11 0.82 -11.41
C ALA A 30 -3.66 -0.58 -11.12
N VAL A 31 -4.46 -1.13 -12.04
CA VAL A 31 -4.73 -2.58 -12.08
C VAL A 31 -4.70 -3.06 -13.53
N SER A 32 -3.51 -3.44 -14.03
CA SER A 32 -3.39 -4.27 -15.23
C SER A 32 -3.38 -5.75 -14.81
N VAL A 33 -4.56 -6.38 -14.72
CA VAL A 33 -4.67 -7.84 -14.55
C VAL A 33 -4.71 -8.46 -15.94
N ALA A 34 -3.56 -8.91 -16.43
CA ALA A 34 -3.50 -9.73 -17.63
C ALA A 34 -3.98 -11.15 -17.29
N ALA A 35 -5.26 -11.43 -17.54
CA ALA A 35 -5.83 -12.76 -17.50
C ALA A 35 -5.56 -13.48 -18.82
N ALA A 36 -4.80 -14.58 -18.78
CA ALA A 36 -4.65 -15.48 -19.92
C ALA A 36 -4.80 -16.94 -19.47
N ALA A 37 -5.76 -17.64 -20.07
CA ALA A 37 -5.91 -19.09 -20.16
C ALA A 37 -6.66 -19.40 -21.48
N PRO A 38 -6.67 -20.62 -22.02
CA PRO A 38 -5.92 -21.84 -21.65
C PRO A 38 -5.12 -22.45 -22.83
N GLU A 39 -4.32 -23.50 -22.59
CA GLU A 39 -4.44 -24.78 -23.32
C GLU A 39 -3.61 -25.90 -22.69
N ALA A 40 -4.17 -27.10 -22.74
CA ALA A 40 -3.66 -28.32 -22.13
C ALA A 40 -2.63 -29.00 -23.04
N ASN A 41 -1.60 -29.61 -22.44
CA ASN A 41 -1.04 -30.82 -23.03
C ASN A 41 -0.40 -31.72 -21.97
N ALA A 42 -0.78 -32.99 -22.02
CA ALA A 42 -0.19 -34.07 -21.26
C ALA A 42 1.12 -34.48 -21.93
N ASN A 43 2.23 -34.58 -21.20
CA ASN A 43 3.19 -35.63 -21.48
C ASN A 43 4.11 -35.98 -20.31
N ASP A 44 4.47 -37.25 -20.35
CA ASP A 44 5.17 -38.15 -19.46
C ASP A 44 6.68 -37.85 -19.26
N GLY A 45 7.22 -38.38 -18.15
CA GLY A 45 8.59 -38.85 -17.99
C GLY A 45 9.77 -37.91 -18.25
N GLY A 46 10.37 -37.36 -17.18
CA GLY A 46 11.78 -36.95 -17.20
C GLY A 46 12.17 -35.96 -16.11
N LYS A 47 13.05 -36.38 -15.19
CA LYS A 47 13.72 -35.48 -14.22
C LYS A 47 14.57 -34.46 -14.98
N ARG A 48 14.02 -33.26 -15.22
CA ARG A 48 14.76 -32.11 -15.77
C ARG A 48 15.36 -31.30 -14.62
N LYS A 49 16.67 -31.04 -14.72
CA LYS A 49 17.44 -30.12 -13.86
C LYS A 49 16.64 -28.82 -13.70
N GLY A 50 16.33 -28.46 -12.45
CA GLY A 50 15.43 -27.35 -12.14
C GLY A 50 15.87 -26.04 -12.78
N ASP A 51 15.03 -25.53 -13.68
CA ASP A 51 15.17 -24.20 -14.27
C ASP A 51 15.18 -23.14 -13.15
N LYS A 52 16.19 -22.26 -13.16
CA LYS A 52 16.29 -21.07 -12.30
C LYS A 52 15.26 -20.00 -12.71
N GLN A 53 14.00 -20.37 -12.84
CA GLN A 53 12.92 -19.52 -13.33
C GLN A 53 11.90 -19.28 -12.21
N SER A 54 12.31 -18.66 -11.12
CA SER A 54 11.40 -18.39 -10.00
C SER A 54 11.53 -17.00 -9.37
N SER A 55 12.52 -16.17 -9.73
CA SER A 55 12.76 -14.90 -9.03
C SER A 55 11.80 -13.76 -9.37
N ARG A 56 10.94 -13.90 -10.39
CA ARG A 56 10.10 -12.77 -10.85
C ARG A 56 8.78 -12.64 -10.11
N PHE A 57 8.28 -13.72 -9.51
CA PHE A 57 6.96 -13.74 -8.89
C PHE A 57 7.10 -13.69 -7.37
N GLN A 58 6.38 -12.76 -6.75
CA GLN A 58 6.38 -12.52 -5.32
C GLN A 58 5.11 -13.11 -4.70
N SER A 59 5.29 -13.84 -3.60
CA SER A 59 4.21 -14.25 -2.72
C SER A 59 3.98 -13.15 -1.69
N TYR A 60 2.71 -12.84 -1.41
CA TYR A 60 2.34 -11.85 -0.40
C TYR A 60 1.68 -12.54 0.79
N HIS A 61 1.98 -11.99 1.97
CA HIS A 61 1.57 -12.45 3.28
C HIS A 61 0.93 -11.29 4.04
N ASP A 62 0.19 -11.64 5.09
CA ASP A 62 -0.33 -10.65 6.02
C ASP A 62 0.80 -10.06 6.87
N VAL A 63 0.68 -8.77 7.18
CA VAL A 63 1.58 -8.10 8.12
C VAL A 63 1.38 -8.69 9.52
N THR A 64 2.42 -8.73 10.36
CA THR A 64 2.26 -9.17 11.76
C THR A 64 1.58 -8.09 12.61
N ASP A 65 0.89 -8.46 13.68
CA ASP A 65 0.25 -7.48 14.58
C ASP A 65 1.29 -6.57 15.22
N GLU A 66 2.42 -7.15 15.66
CA GLU A 66 3.57 -6.41 16.21
C GLU A 66 4.07 -5.31 15.26
N ALA A 67 4.25 -5.65 13.97
CA ALA A 67 4.71 -4.67 12.98
C ALA A 67 3.66 -3.58 12.74
N PHE A 68 2.38 -3.93 12.73
CA PHE A 68 1.31 -2.96 12.56
C PHE A 68 1.21 -2.00 13.74
N ASP A 69 1.30 -2.51 14.97
CA ASP A 69 1.26 -1.71 16.20
C ASP A 69 2.46 -0.75 16.29
N GLU A 70 3.66 -1.22 15.94
CA GLU A 70 4.84 -0.37 15.84
C GLU A 70 4.67 0.77 14.83
N ILE A 71 4.08 0.49 13.66
CA ILE A 71 3.80 1.52 12.64
C ILE A 71 2.73 2.49 13.16
N LYS A 72 1.66 1.96 13.77
CA LYS A 72 0.57 2.76 14.34
C LYS A 72 1.10 3.73 15.39
N ASP A 73 2.00 3.30 16.26
CA ASP A 73 2.61 4.17 17.26
C ASP A 73 3.63 5.14 16.65
N GLN A 74 4.49 4.72 15.72
CA GLN A 74 5.51 5.60 15.11
C GLN A 74 4.90 6.75 14.31
N PHE A 75 3.80 6.51 13.58
CA PHE A 75 3.19 7.48 12.66
C PHE A 75 1.84 8.02 13.15
N GLY A 76 1.28 7.49 14.23
CA GLY A 76 -0.03 7.87 14.74
C GLY A 76 -1.11 7.64 13.69
N LEU A 77 -1.28 6.39 13.26
CA LEU A 77 -2.27 6.06 12.24
C LEU A 77 -3.70 6.21 12.80
N LYS A 78 -4.58 6.84 12.03
CA LYS A 78 -6.02 6.94 12.34
C LYS A 78 -6.67 5.56 12.34
N ASP A 79 -7.75 5.40 13.10
CA ASP A 79 -8.47 4.12 13.21
C ASP A 79 -9.19 3.68 11.93
N GLU A 80 -9.43 4.61 11.00
CA GLU A 80 -9.92 4.30 9.65
C GLU A 80 -8.94 3.45 8.84
N PHE A 81 -7.64 3.53 9.17
CA PHE A 81 -6.60 2.77 8.50
C PHE A 81 -6.44 1.41 9.18
N THR A 82 -7.01 0.38 8.55
CA THR A 82 -6.96 -0.99 9.07
C THR A 82 -5.78 -1.77 8.50
N LYS A 83 -5.29 -2.73 9.29
CA LYS A 83 -4.23 -3.67 8.90
C LYS A 83 -4.54 -4.43 7.60
N ASP A 84 -5.82 -4.63 7.29
CA ASP A 84 -6.27 -5.30 6.07
C ASP A 84 -5.90 -4.58 4.77
N MET A 85 -5.50 -3.31 4.84
CA MET A 85 -5.01 -2.57 3.68
C MET A 85 -3.53 -2.84 3.39
N LEU A 86 -2.82 -3.53 4.29
CA LEU A 86 -1.39 -3.78 4.19
C LEU A 86 -1.09 -5.25 3.89
N VAL A 87 -0.06 -5.46 3.08
CA VAL A 87 0.53 -6.78 2.84
C VAL A 87 2.05 -6.68 2.86
N THR A 88 2.71 -7.80 3.09
CA THR A 88 4.17 -7.91 2.99
C THR A 88 4.59 -9.03 2.06
N VAL A 89 5.74 -8.88 1.41
CA VAL A 89 6.34 -9.92 0.58
C VAL A 89 7.16 -10.92 1.41
N SER A 90 7.57 -10.50 2.61
CA SER A 90 8.49 -11.25 3.46
C SER A 90 7.89 -11.45 4.83
N GLU A 91 8.08 -12.62 5.44
CA GLU A 91 7.66 -12.88 6.83
C GLU A 91 8.24 -11.88 7.83
N SER A 92 9.44 -11.35 7.57
CA SER A 92 10.10 -10.34 8.41
C SER A 92 9.54 -8.92 8.28
N CYS A 93 8.48 -8.73 7.47
CA CYS A 93 7.87 -7.43 7.17
C CYS A 93 8.88 -6.39 6.64
N ARG A 94 9.89 -6.83 5.86
CA ARG A 94 10.95 -5.96 5.33
C ARG A 94 10.39 -4.84 4.45
N THR A 95 9.41 -5.17 3.62
CA THR A 95 8.71 -4.23 2.77
C THR A 95 7.22 -4.47 2.89
N ILE A 96 6.48 -3.38 3.08
CA ILE A 96 5.04 -3.38 3.26
C ILE A 96 4.43 -2.56 2.14
N ASN A 97 3.46 -3.16 1.45
CA ASN A 97 2.74 -2.57 0.34
C ASN A 97 1.28 -2.34 0.74
N LEU A 98 0.73 -1.23 0.27
CA LEU A 98 -0.67 -0.84 0.43
C LEU A 98 -1.47 -1.39 -0.75
N ILE A 99 -2.53 -2.12 -0.45
CA ILE A 99 -3.43 -2.73 -1.42
C ILE A 99 -4.88 -2.53 -0.95
N PRO A 100 -5.85 -2.31 -1.86
CA PRO A 100 -7.26 -2.34 -1.49
C PRO A 100 -7.67 -3.68 -0.82
N PRO A 101 -8.51 -3.67 0.23
CA PRO A 101 -8.92 -4.89 0.95
C PRO A 101 -9.53 -5.97 0.04
N VAL A 102 -10.22 -5.57 -1.03
CA VAL A 102 -10.80 -6.48 -2.03
C VAL A 102 -9.72 -7.27 -2.75
N VAL A 103 -8.64 -6.61 -3.18
CA VAL A 103 -7.53 -7.26 -3.88
C VAL A 103 -6.73 -8.15 -2.93
N ARG A 104 -6.55 -7.73 -1.67
CA ARG A 104 -5.88 -8.55 -0.64
C ARG A 104 -6.47 -9.95 -0.53
N ARG A 105 -7.80 -10.07 -0.58
CA ARG A 105 -8.49 -11.38 -0.50
C ARG A 105 -8.04 -12.34 -1.58
N TYR A 106 -7.74 -11.85 -2.78
CA TYR A 106 -7.27 -12.71 -3.87
C TYR A 106 -5.78 -13.01 -3.74
N VAL A 107 -4.97 -12.03 -3.37
CA VAL A 107 -3.51 -12.21 -3.32
C VAL A 107 -3.11 -13.13 -2.17
N VAL A 108 -3.62 -12.89 -0.96
CA VAL A 108 -3.27 -13.68 0.23
C VAL A 108 -3.94 -15.06 0.21
N ASN A 109 -5.20 -15.16 -0.25
CA ASN A 109 -5.90 -16.46 -0.29
C ASN A 109 -5.60 -17.28 -1.55
N SER A 110 -4.98 -16.72 -2.59
CA SER A 110 -4.57 -17.51 -3.77
C SER A 110 -3.60 -18.64 -3.42
N VAL A 111 -2.85 -18.49 -2.32
CA VAL A 111 -1.99 -19.56 -1.77
C VAL A 111 -2.82 -20.69 -1.14
N LYS A 112 -4.03 -20.39 -0.63
CA LYS A 112 -4.85 -21.32 0.17
C LYS A 112 -5.95 -22.02 -0.62
N VAL A 113 -6.50 -21.41 -1.66
CA VAL A 113 -7.80 -21.82 -2.26
C VAL A 113 -7.67 -22.45 -3.65
N SER A 114 -6.55 -22.29 -4.35
CA SER A 114 -6.41 -22.85 -5.70
C SER A 114 -5.02 -23.40 -5.95
N SER A 115 -4.96 -24.54 -6.63
CA SER A 115 -3.73 -25.16 -7.17
C SER A 115 -2.99 -24.26 -8.18
N ARG A 116 -3.54 -23.07 -8.49
CA ARG A 116 -2.97 -22.04 -9.34
C ARG A 116 -2.67 -20.79 -8.49
N MET A 117 -1.40 -20.63 -8.14
CA MET A 117 -0.90 -19.42 -7.48
C MET A 117 -0.99 -18.22 -8.42
N LEU A 118 -1.50 -17.08 -7.93
CA LEU A 118 -1.46 -15.83 -8.68
C LEU A 118 -0.01 -15.34 -8.77
N LYS A 119 0.57 -15.49 -9.96
CA LYS A 119 1.91 -15.05 -10.30
C LYS A 119 1.96 -13.52 -10.39
N THR A 120 2.32 -12.89 -9.28
CA THR A 120 2.32 -11.43 -9.15
C THR A 120 3.74 -10.88 -9.18
N VAL A 121 4.04 -9.92 -10.07
CA VAL A 121 5.38 -9.31 -10.16
C VAL A 121 5.55 -8.19 -9.15
N PHE A 122 4.54 -7.33 -9.03
CA PHE A 122 4.44 -6.26 -8.04
C PHE A 122 2.95 -5.98 -7.81
N MET A 123 2.59 -5.62 -6.58
CA MET A 123 1.19 -5.36 -6.23
C MET A 123 1.10 -4.23 -5.20
N GLY A 124 0.21 -3.30 -5.50
CA GLY A 124 -0.04 -2.15 -4.65
C GLY A 124 1.07 -1.11 -4.72
N VAL A 125 1.09 -0.23 -3.73
CA VAL A 125 2.09 0.83 -3.60
C VAL A 125 2.96 0.53 -2.40
N LYS A 126 4.27 0.61 -2.57
CA LYS A 126 5.21 0.44 -1.46
C LYS A 126 5.06 1.60 -0.48
N VAL A 127 4.67 1.29 0.75
CA VAL A 127 4.42 2.31 1.79
C VAL A 127 5.47 2.32 2.88
N PHE A 128 5.86 1.17 3.41
CA PHE A 128 6.85 1.11 4.49
C PHE A 128 8.00 0.17 4.17
N ASP A 129 9.18 0.54 4.65
CA ASP A 129 10.37 -0.31 4.69
C ASP A 129 10.85 -0.47 6.12
N ARG A 130 11.13 -1.71 6.51
CA ARG A 130 11.78 -1.99 7.78
C ARG A 130 13.27 -1.65 7.69
N ASN A 131 13.73 -0.88 8.65
CA ASN A 131 15.13 -0.54 8.81
C ASN A 131 15.90 -1.79 9.24
N PRO A 132 16.99 -2.17 8.55
CA PRO A 132 17.76 -3.37 8.90
C PRO A 132 18.49 -3.25 10.25
N LYS A 133 18.60 -2.03 10.80
CA LYS A 133 19.27 -1.79 12.09
C LYS A 133 18.31 -2.06 13.25
N THR A 134 18.61 -3.08 14.06
CA THR A 134 17.80 -3.57 15.19
C THR A 134 17.55 -2.56 16.32
N LYS A 135 18.24 -1.42 16.34
CA LYS A 135 18.09 -0.36 17.36
C LYS A 135 17.90 1.04 16.76
N ALA A 136 17.34 1.12 15.57
CA ALA A 136 17.04 2.42 15.00
C ALA A 136 15.92 3.11 15.79
N ALA A 137 16.03 4.42 15.99
CA ALA A 137 14.95 5.26 16.54
C ALA A 137 13.67 5.22 15.68
N CYS A 138 13.76 4.66 14.48
CA CYS A 138 12.69 4.47 13.52
C CYS A 138 12.84 3.08 12.90
N GLN A 139 12.01 2.13 13.35
CA GLN A 139 12.02 0.77 12.80
C GLN A 139 11.42 0.74 11.39
N PHE A 140 10.41 1.56 11.10
CA PHE A 140 9.79 1.63 9.79
C PHE A 140 9.99 2.99 9.14
N ARG A 141 10.39 3.02 7.88
CA ARG A 141 10.53 4.25 7.08
C ARG A 141 9.39 4.31 6.08
N LEU A 142 8.76 5.48 5.98
CA LEU A 142 7.75 5.75 4.97
C LEU A 142 8.45 5.96 3.61
N SER A 143 7.99 5.23 2.59
CA SER A 143 8.46 5.36 1.21
C SER A 143 7.86 6.60 0.56
N GLN A 144 8.62 7.25 -0.33
CA GLN A 144 8.15 8.44 -1.06
C GLN A 144 6.91 8.16 -1.92
N GLU A 145 6.90 7.00 -2.59
CA GLU A 145 5.77 6.53 -3.42
C GLU A 145 4.46 6.39 -2.61
N GLY A 146 4.57 5.92 -1.37
CA GLY A 146 3.44 5.66 -0.49
C GLY A 146 2.98 6.86 0.32
N LEU A 147 3.78 7.92 0.38
CA LEU A 147 3.49 9.13 1.14
C LEU A 147 2.11 9.74 0.79
N PRO A 148 1.76 10.02 -0.49
CA PRO A 148 0.47 10.65 -0.80
C PRO A 148 -0.74 9.80 -0.39
N ALA A 149 -0.63 8.47 -0.47
CA ALA A 149 -1.70 7.57 -0.04
C ALA A 149 -1.82 7.48 1.49
N MET A 150 -0.71 7.64 2.22
CA MET A 150 -0.66 7.55 3.68
C MET A 150 -0.95 8.88 4.38
N LEU A 151 -0.68 10.02 3.74
CA LEU A 151 -0.90 11.37 4.30
C LEU A 151 -2.26 11.59 4.99
N PRO A 152 -3.42 11.14 4.45
CA PRO A 152 -4.70 11.34 5.12
C PRO A 152 -4.83 10.56 6.44
N TYR A 153 -4.04 9.51 6.65
CA TYR A 153 -4.11 8.61 7.80
C TYR A 153 -3.03 8.86 8.86
N VAL A 154 -1.96 9.56 8.51
CA VAL A 154 -0.82 9.85 9.40
C VAL A 154 -1.09 11.11 10.22
N THR A 155 -0.88 11.05 11.53
CA THR A 155 -1.08 12.20 12.43
C THR A 155 0.20 12.68 13.12
N ARG A 156 1.23 11.83 13.25
CA ARG A 156 2.54 12.18 13.83
C ARG A 156 3.57 12.42 12.73
N ARG A 157 4.65 13.13 13.06
CA ARG A 157 5.80 13.41 12.16
C ARG A 157 5.43 14.19 10.88
N VAL A 158 4.40 15.03 10.96
CA VAL A 158 4.02 15.97 9.90
C VAL A 158 4.61 17.34 10.23
N LEU A 159 5.56 17.81 9.41
CA LEU A 159 6.14 19.14 9.53
C LEU A 159 5.50 20.08 8.49
N ARG A 160 4.95 21.21 8.95
CA ARG A 160 4.48 22.27 8.05
C ARG A 160 5.65 23.22 7.78
N VAL A 161 6.02 23.33 6.51
CA VAL A 161 7.13 24.16 6.05
C VAL A 161 6.62 25.28 5.13
N GLY A 162 7.29 26.43 5.14
CA GLY A 162 7.04 27.49 4.17
C GLY A 162 7.47 27.09 2.76
N VAL A 163 6.96 27.79 1.74
CA VAL A 163 7.29 27.50 0.33
C VAL A 163 8.79 27.67 0.07
N GLU A 164 9.43 28.67 0.67
CA GLU A 164 10.86 28.92 0.52
C GLU A 164 11.72 27.78 1.10
N ASP A 165 11.39 27.32 2.31
CA ASP A 165 12.10 26.22 2.96
C ASP A 165 11.89 24.90 2.22
N PHE A 166 10.66 24.66 1.74
CA PHE A 166 10.35 23.51 0.91
C PHE A 166 11.17 23.52 -0.39
N ALA A 167 11.26 24.68 -1.07
CA ALA A 167 12.05 24.83 -2.29
C ALA A 167 13.54 24.59 -2.05
N ARG A 168 14.08 24.99 -0.89
CA ARG A 168 15.47 24.69 -0.50
C ARG A 168 15.69 23.18 -0.33
N ILE A 169 14.77 22.50 0.35
CA ILE A 169 14.84 21.03 0.54
C ILE A 169 14.78 20.28 -0.79
N CYS A 170 13.89 20.69 -1.71
CA CYS A 170 13.75 20.05 -3.02
C CYS A 170 14.97 20.24 -3.94
N ARG A 171 15.77 21.29 -3.73
CA ARG A 171 16.98 21.56 -4.51
C ARG A 171 18.21 20.82 -4.02
N GLY A 172 18.09 20.05 -2.93
CA GLY A 172 19.16 19.18 -2.44
C GLY A 172 20.12 19.79 -1.43
N GLY A 173 19.87 21.03 -0.95
CA GLY A 173 20.68 21.70 0.08
C GLY A 173 22.05 22.13 -0.40
#